data_AF-A0A0F6W172-F1
#
_entry.id   AF-A0A0F6W172-F1
#
_cell.length_a   1.000
_cell.length_b   1.000
_cell.length_c   1.000
_cell.angle_alpha   90.00
_cell.angle_beta   90.00
_cell.angle_gamma   90.00
#
_symmetry.space_group_name_H-M   'P 1'
#
loop_
_entity.id
_entity.type
_entity.pdbx_description
1 polymer ?
#
loop_
_entity_poly.entity_id
_entity_poly.type
_entity_poly.pdbx_seq_one_letter_code
_entity_poly.pdbx_strand_id
1 'polypeptide(L)' 'MTAARDVDDVITDALRELGLPEDLRDEVRARVDAPDETWRTCCGGFCDPCVTVIARAVDRVRALRRERG' A
#
# COMPACT_ATOMS: atom_id res chain seq x y z
N MET A 1 -1.48 10.58 19.52
CA MET A 1 -1.38 10.83 18.06
C MET A 1 -0.09 10.20 17.54
N THR A 2 0.01 8.86 17.54
CA THR A 2 1.30 8.16 17.32
C THR A 2 1.21 7.05 16.26
N ALA A 3 0.05 6.41 16.10
CA ALA A 3 -0.14 5.34 15.11
C ALA A 3 -0.08 5.82 13.65
N ALA A 4 -0.51 7.05 13.38
CA ALA A 4 -0.55 7.62 12.03
C ALA A 4 0.84 7.92 11.44
N ARG A 5 1.88 8.03 12.29
CA ARG A 5 3.27 8.24 11.89
C ARG A 5 3.97 6.92 11.59
N ASP A 6 3.71 5.89 12.41
CA ASP A 6 4.30 4.56 12.23
C ASP A 6 3.82 3.88 10.94
N VAL A 7 2.52 3.95 10.64
CA VAL A 7 1.99 3.43 9.36
C VAL A 7 2.60 4.12 8.15
N ASP A 8 2.82 5.43 8.22
CA ASP A 8 3.30 6.22 7.09
C ASP A 8 4.77 5.95 6.80
N ASP A 9 5.57 5.76 7.86
CA ASP A 9 6.94 5.27 7.78
C ASP A 9 6.98 3.88 7.14
N VAL A 10 6.13 2.94 7.58
CA VAL A 10 6.06 1.59 7.01
C VAL A 10 5.62 1.59 5.54
N ILE A 11 4.67 2.46 5.17
CA ILE A 11 4.27 2.64 3.76
C ILE A 11 5.43 3.18 2.94
N THR A 12 6.14 4.19 3.44
CA THR A 12 7.27 4.80 2.76
C THR A 12 8.41 3.79 2.55
N ASP A 13 8.69 2.97 3.55
CA ASP A 13 9.68 1.88 3.48
C ASP A 13 9.30 0.87 2.39
N ALA A 14 8.04 0.40 2.39
CA ALA A 14 7.52 -0.53 1.39
C ALA A 14 7.56 0.04 -0.04
N LEU A 15 7.19 1.31 -0.22
CA LEU A 15 7.23 1.98 -1.52
C LEU A 15 8.67 2.11 -2.03
N ARG A 16 9.62 2.45 -1.15
CA ARG A 16 11.05 2.51 -1.49
C ARG A 16 11.61 1.14 -1.87
N GLU A 17 11.28 0.08 -1.12
CA GLU A 17 11.70 -1.29 -1.45
C GLU A 17 11.18 -1.75 -2.83
N LEU A 18 9.97 -1.32 -3.19
CA LEU A 18 9.33 -1.67 -4.46
C LEU A 18 9.71 -0.72 -5.61
N GLY A 19 10.49 0.33 -5.34
CA GLY A 19 10.85 1.36 -6.33
C GLY A 19 9.64 2.16 -6.84
N LEU A 20 8.61 2.31 -6.00
CA LEU A 20 7.37 3.01 -6.34
C LEU A 20 7.42 4.48 -5.94
N PRO A 21 6.71 5.36 -6.66
CA PRO A 21 6.63 6.77 -6.31
C PRO A 21 5.93 6.97 -4.97
N GLU A 22 6.46 7.89 -4.17
CA GLU A 22 5.93 8.24 -2.85
C GLU A 22 4.54 8.89 -2.92
N ASP A 23 4.15 9.43 -4.08
CA ASP A 23 2.80 9.95 -4.34
C ASP A 23 1.70 8.87 -4.17
N LEU A 24 2.06 7.59 -4.25
CA LEU A 24 1.13 6.48 -4.01
C LEU A 24 0.86 6.23 -2.52
N ARG A 25 1.54 6.95 -1.61
CA ARG A 25 1.42 6.77 -0.15
C ARG A 25 -0.03 6.93 0.31
N ASP A 26 -0.72 7.99 -0.08
CA ASP A 26 -2.11 8.22 0.31
C ASP A 26 -3.05 7.14 -0.24
N GLU A 27 -2.81 6.68 -1.47
CA GLU A 27 -3.58 5.61 -2.09
C GLU A 27 -3.37 4.25 -1.41
N VAL A 28 -2.13 3.92 -1.05
CA VAL A 28 -1.80 2.69 -0.31
C VAL A 28 -2.34 2.78 1.10
N ARG A 29 -2.26 3.94 1.75
CA ARG A 29 -2.79 4.20 3.09
C ARG A 29 -4.30 4.01 3.17
N ALA A 30 -5.04 4.49 2.17
CA ALA A 30 -6.49 4.28 2.11
C ALA A 30 -6.87 2.80 1.95
N ARG A 31 -5.98 1.99 1.35
CA ARG A 31 -6.25 0.59 0.99
C ARG A 31 -5.63 -0.44 1.94
N VAL A 32 -4.63 -0.05 2.73
CA VAL A 32 -3.97 -0.96 3.68
C VAL A 32 -4.96 -1.49 4.72
N ASP A 33 -5.88 -0.63 5.15
CA ASP A 33 -6.93 -0.94 6.13
C ASP A 33 -8.27 -1.36 5.45
N ALA A 34 -8.37 -1.25 4.12
CA ALA A 34 -9.55 -1.69 3.38
C ALA A 34 -9.46 -3.18 3.00
N PRO A 35 -10.57 -3.94 3.07
CA PRO A 35 -10.60 -5.34 2.66
C PRO A 35 -10.34 -5.48 1.15
N ASP A 36 -9.53 -6.46 0.77
CA ASP A 36 -9.05 -6.65 -0.61
C ASP A 36 -10.20 -6.76 -1.62
N GLU A 37 -11.32 -7.39 -1.22
CA GLU A 37 -12.50 -7.58 -2.07
C GLU A 37 -13.11 -6.26 -2.56
N THR A 38 -12.86 -5.15 -1.86
CA THR A 38 -13.45 -3.84 -2.20
C THR A 38 -12.65 -3.06 -3.23
N TRP A 39 -11.37 -3.35 -3.43
CA TRP A 39 -10.49 -2.54 -4.29
C TRP A 39 -9.52 -3.35 -5.15
N ARG A 40 -9.25 -4.62 -4.83
CA ARG A 40 -8.26 -5.46 -5.51
C ARG A 40 -8.79 -6.11 -6.80
N THR A 41 -9.89 -5.57 -7.33
CA THR A 41 -10.51 -6.01 -8.57
C THR A 41 -9.79 -5.36 -9.76
N CYS A 42 -8.99 -6.15 -10.48
CA CYS A 42 -8.35 -5.71 -11.72
C CYS A 42 -9.41 -5.35 -12.77
N CYS A 43 -9.44 -4.09 -13.17
CA CYS A 43 -10.39 -3.56 -14.15
C CYS A 43 -10.15 -4.09 -15.59
N GLY A 44 -9.07 -4.83 -15.82
CA GLY A 44 -8.74 -5.45 -17.11
C GLY A 44 -8.25 -4.49 -18.20
N GLY A 45 -8.28 -3.17 -17.97
CA GLY A 45 -7.79 -2.16 -18.90
C GLY A 45 -6.91 -1.16 -18.19
N PHE A 46 -5.61 -1.16 -18.48
CA PHE A 46 -4.59 -0.13 -18.17
C PHE A 46 -4.98 0.91 -17.09
N CYS A 47 -5.42 0.46 -15.91
CA CYS A 47 -5.78 1.38 -14.83
C CYS A 47 -4.44 2.01 -14.40
N ASP A 48 -4.28 3.33 -14.49
CA ASP A 48 -3.11 4.03 -13.95
C ASP A 48 -3.55 4.80 -12.70
N PRO A 49 -3.01 4.47 -11.50
CA PRO A 49 -2.02 3.44 -11.23
C PRO A 49 -2.61 2.02 -11.27
N CYS A 50 -1.82 1.05 -11.77
CA CYS A 50 -2.26 -0.33 -11.89
C CYS A 50 -2.60 -0.88 -10.51
N VAL A 51 -3.83 -1.35 -10.32
CA VAL A 51 -4.28 -1.91 -9.03
C VAL A 51 -3.38 -3.04 -8.54
N THR A 52 -2.73 -3.77 -9.46
CA THR A 52 -1.73 -4.79 -9.11
C THR A 52 -0.49 -4.19 -8.45
N VAL A 53 -0.07 -2.99 -8.86
CA VAL A 53 1.05 -2.26 -8.27
C VAL A 53 0.69 -1.81 -6.86
N ILE A 54 -0.48 -1.21 -6.69
CA ILE A 54 -1.01 -0.83 -5.37
C ILE A 54 -1.17 -2.06 -4.47
N ALA A 55 -1.62 -3.19 -5.04
CA ALA A 55 -1.75 -4.45 -4.32
C ALA A 55 -0.42 -4.97 -3.77
N ARG A 56 0.65 -4.91 -4.58
CA ARG A 56 2.00 -5.28 -4.13
C ARG A 56 2.49 -4.39 -2.99
N ALA A 57 2.25 -3.07 -3.09
CA ALA A 57 2.60 -2.15 -2.02
C ALA A 57 1.83 -2.44 -0.73
N VAL A 58 0.50 -2.61 -0.81
CA VAL A 58 -0.33 -2.94 0.35
C VAL A 58 0.08 -4.25 1.01
N ASP A 59 0.33 -5.32 0.23
CA ASP A 59 0.81 -6.59 0.78
C ASP A 59 2.13 -6.44 1.52
N ARG A 60 3.07 -5.66 0.96
CA ARG A 60 4.38 -5.43 1.60
C ARG A 60 4.22 -4.66 2.92
N VAL A 61 3.39 -3.62 2.93
CA VAL A 61 3.07 -2.86 4.16
C VAL A 61 2.46 -3.77 5.23
N ARG A 62 1.53 -4.65 4.85
CA ARG A 62 0.94 -5.63 5.79
C ARG A 62 1.96 -6.65 6.28
N ALA A 63 2.91 -7.07 5.45
CA ALA A 63 4.02 -7.92 5.87
C ALA A 63 4.91 -7.21 6.90
N LEU A 64 5.36 -5.98 6.60
CA LEU A 64 6.18 -5.18 7.51
C LEU A 64 5.48 -4.90 8.85
N ARG A 65 4.17 -4.62 8.84
CA ARG A 65 3.36 -4.49 10.06
C ARG A 65 3.37 -5.76 10.93
N ARG A 66 3.39 -6.95 10.30
CA ARG A 66 3.49 -8.24 11.01
C ARG A 66 4.91 -8.56 11.49
N GLU A 67 5.93 -8.04 10.81
CA GLU A 67 7.34 -8.22 11.16
C GLU A 67 7.78 -7.30 12.31
N ARG A 68 7.15 -6.12 12.43
CA ARG A 68 7.46 -5.09 13.44
C ARG A 68 6.54 -5.09 14.66
N GLY A 69 5.43 -5.82 14.63
CA GLY A 69 4.49 -5.98 15.74
C GLY A 69 4.76 -7.25 16.53
#